data_AF-A0A8T2WY94-F1
#
_entry.id   AF-A0A8T2WY94-F1
#
_cell.length_a   1.000
_cell.length_b   1.000
_cell.length_c   1.000
_cell.angle_alpha   90.00
_cell.angle_beta   90.00
_cell.angle_gamma   90.00
#
_symmetry.space_group_name_H-M   'P 1'
#
loop_
_entity.id
_entity.type
_entity.pdbx_description
1 polymer ?
#
loop_
_entity_poly.entity_id
_entity_poly.type
_entity_poly.pdbx_seq_one_letter_code
_entity_poly.pdbx_strand_id
1 'polypeptide(L)'
;MSYFFRVQFRNLLPPRSRRSASHFAGRGMGVVARKGMLVYKIYRALSYVVSPLLQLHLRWRKIRGLEHPTRLPERLGRPSLTRPPGPLLWFHAVSLGEGMAAIPVIKECVKWRPDLNILLTTTTISAFEVIINQLPTGVLHQFSPIDTPAAMDAFLDYWNPNAIMLLESELWPNLIMASSRKGILLALLNARVSYEILQIMVVSCAFFHSFRYCFSKFSLISPLSSMQAIHFQLLQAPPFIINFAGDLKYDKSAVILLWSYHCFFTVVEYDASKEEFRSIDDLKVQLGHRKVWMASSIHRGEEEVMLGVHKVLKQVYPDLVTIIVPRYPQHGKDIAQV
;
A
#
# COMPACT_ATOMS: atom_id res chain seq x y z
N MET A 1 0.74 18.10 -4.68
CA MET A 1 -0.21 17.02 -5.00
C MET A 1 -1.50 17.48 -5.74
N SER A 2 -2.03 18.71 -5.51
CA SER A 2 -3.44 19.01 -5.85
C SER A 2 -3.80 19.20 -7.34
N TYR A 3 -2.89 19.63 -8.23
CA TYR A 3 -3.25 19.87 -9.64
C TYR A 3 -3.13 18.61 -10.51
N PHE A 4 -2.09 17.81 -10.28
CA PHE A 4 -1.82 16.60 -11.08
C PHE A 4 -2.83 15.48 -10.83
N PHE A 5 -3.14 15.23 -9.55
CA PHE A 5 -4.17 14.28 -9.16
C PHE A 5 -5.55 14.71 -9.68
N ARG A 6 -5.84 16.02 -9.67
CA ARG A 6 -7.11 16.60 -10.15
C ARG A 6 -7.37 16.37 -11.65
N VAL A 7 -6.34 16.45 -12.49
CA VAL A 7 -6.47 16.21 -13.94
C VAL A 7 -6.62 14.73 -14.27
N GLN A 8 -5.82 13.86 -13.63
CA GLN A 8 -5.88 12.42 -13.91
C GLN A 8 -7.12 11.75 -13.31
N PHE A 9 -7.52 12.10 -12.09
CA PHE A 9 -8.68 11.50 -11.43
C PHE A 9 -10.01 11.84 -12.14
N ARG A 10 -10.14 13.05 -12.69
CA ARG A 10 -11.31 13.46 -13.49
C ARG A 10 -11.49 12.59 -14.75
N ASN A 11 -10.40 12.11 -15.33
CA ASN A 11 -10.41 11.27 -16.53
C ASN A 11 -10.49 9.76 -16.23
N LEU A 12 -10.24 9.35 -14.97
CA LEU A 12 -10.28 7.95 -14.56
C LEU A 12 -11.70 7.42 -14.31
N LEU A 13 -12.75 8.24 -14.20
CA LEU A 13 -14.10 7.75 -13.84
C LEU A 13 -15.24 8.25 -14.75
N PRO A 14 -15.19 8.13 -16.10
CA PRO A 14 -16.37 8.33 -16.91
C PRO A 14 -17.37 7.15 -16.74
N PRO A 15 -18.68 7.37 -16.97
CA PRO A 15 -19.70 6.33 -16.85
C PRO A 15 -19.42 5.15 -17.80
N ARG A 16 -19.49 3.92 -17.26
CA ARG A 16 -19.16 2.65 -17.95
C ARG A 16 -19.95 2.46 -19.26
N SER A 17 -21.14 3.04 -19.37
CA SER A 17 -22.04 2.95 -20.55
C SER A 17 -21.50 3.62 -21.82
N ARG A 18 -20.50 4.50 -21.74
CA ARG A 18 -19.86 5.10 -22.93
C ARG A 18 -18.68 4.30 -23.48
N ARG A 19 -18.31 3.19 -22.83
CA ARG A 19 -17.18 2.34 -23.26
C ARG A 19 -17.72 1.12 -23.99
N SER A 20 -18.13 1.34 -25.24
CA SER A 20 -18.33 0.26 -26.21
C SER A 20 -17.09 -0.63 -26.24
N ALA A 21 -17.31 -1.94 -26.28
CA ALA A 21 -16.32 -3.01 -26.33
C ALA A 21 -15.56 -3.06 -27.67
N SER A 22 -15.09 -1.93 -28.18
CA SER A 22 -14.49 -1.80 -29.52
C SER A 22 -12.96 -1.68 -29.53
N HIS A 23 -12.25 -2.01 -28.44
CA HIS A 23 -10.78 -2.02 -28.42
C HIS A 23 -10.11 -3.33 -27.96
N PHE A 24 -10.87 -4.42 -27.77
CA PHE A 24 -10.27 -5.70 -27.34
C PHE A 24 -10.69 -6.94 -28.16
N ALA A 25 -11.28 -6.76 -29.35
CA ALA A 25 -11.55 -7.87 -30.26
C ALA A 25 -10.77 -7.68 -31.57
N GLY A 26 -9.84 -8.60 -31.85
CA GLY A 26 -9.39 -8.87 -33.22
C GLY A 26 -8.16 -8.12 -33.75
N ARG A 27 -7.01 -8.16 -33.05
CA ARG A 27 -5.69 -8.14 -33.72
C ARG A 27 -4.82 -9.19 -33.07
N GLY A 28 -4.20 -10.05 -33.88
CA GLY A 28 -3.47 -11.24 -33.42
C GLY A 28 -2.57 -10.94 -32.23
N MET A 29 -2.75 -11.67 -31.13
CA MET A 29 -1.91 -11.49 -29.94
C MET A 29 -0.44 -11.67 -30.34
N GLY A 30 0.36 -10.61 -30.18
CA GLY A 30 1.81 -10.66 -30.37
C GLY A 30 2.44 -11.76 -29.51
N VAL A 31 3.57 -12.30 -29.96
CA VAL A 31 4.27 -13.43 -29.31
C VAL A 31 4.49 -13.19 -27.81
N VAL A 32 4.80 -11.95 -27.43
CA VAL A 32 5.00 -11.54 -26.03
C VAL A 32 3.74 -11.71 -25.19
N ALA A 33 2.57 -11.30 -25.72
CA ALA A 33 1.29 -11.44 -25.03
C ALA A 33 0.88 -12.91 -24.86
N ARG A 34 1.25 -13.79 -25.81
CA ARG A 34 1.00 -15.24 -25.69
C ARG A 34 1.83 -15.87 -24.58
N LYS A 35 3.13 -15.56 -24.51
CA LYS A 35 4.04 -16.07 -23.46
C LYS A 35 3.61 -15.58 -22.07
N GLY A 36 3.31 -14.29 -21.92
CA GLY A 36 2.81 -13.73 -20.65
C GLY A 36 1.48 -14.34 -20.22
N MET A 37 0.56 -14.54 -21.17
CA MET A 37 -0.72 -15.22 -20.90
C MET A 37 -0.54 -16.68 -20.48
N LEU A 38 0.42 -17.40 -21.04
CA LEU A 38 0.72 -18.78 -20.63
C LEU A 38 1.19 -18.84 -19.18
N VAL A 39 2.13 -17.99 -18.79
CA VAL A 39 2.63 -17.90 -17.40
C VAL A 39 1.49 -17.54 -16.46
N TYR A 40 0.64 -16.59 -16.83
CA TYR A 40 -0.56 -16.28 -16.06
C TYR A 40 -1.51 -17.48 -15.93
N LYS A 41 -1.76 -18.24 -16.99
CA LYS A 41 -2.63 -19.44 -16.93
C LYS A 41 -2.07 -20.49 -15.97
N ILE A 42 -0.75 -20.70 -15.98
CA ILE A 42 -0.07 -21.59 -15.03
C ILE A 42 -0.26 -21.07 -13.60
N TYR A 43 0.01 -19.78 -13.36
CA TYR A 43 -0.21 -19.16 -12.04
C TYR A 43 -1.66 -19.30 -11.57
N ARG A 44 -2.64 -19.03 -12.44
CA ARG A 44 -4.07 -19.15 -12.17
C ARG A 44 -4.46 -20.60 -11.83
N ALA A 45 -3.91 -21.59 -12.55
CA ALA A 45 -4.15 -22.99 -12.27
C ALA A 45 -3.53 -23.43 -10.93
N LEU A 46 -2.27 -23.07 -10.67
CA LEU A 46 -1.59 -23.39 -9.42
C LEU A 46 -2.28 -22.76 -8.21
N SER A 47 -2.63 -21.47 -8.29
CA SER A 47 -3.35 -20.77 -7.22
C SER A 47 -4.76 -21.34 -6.99
N TYR A 48 -5.41 -21.88 -8.02
CA TYR A 48 -6.67 -22.62 -7.87
C TYR A 48 -6.46 -23.95 -7.12
N VAL A 49 -5.49 -24.76 -7.55
CA VAL A 49 -5.18 -26.07 -6.95
C VAL A 49 -4.74 -25.93 -5.49
N VAL A 50 -3.98 -24.88 -5.16
CA VAL A 50 -3.50 -24.60 -3.80
C VAL A 50 -4.56 -23.92 -2.93
N SER A 51 -5.67 -23.44 -3.50
CA SER A 51 -6.74 -22.77 -2.76
C SER A 51 -7.31 -23.54 -1.55
N PRO A 52 -7.60 -24.85 -1.59
CA PRO A 52 -8.06 -25.59 -0.41
C PRO A 52 -7.02 -25.61 0.72
N LEU A 53 -5.73 -25.72 0.38
CA LEU A 53 -4.64 -25.65 1.37
C LEU A 53 -4.54 -24.26 1.99
N LEU A 54 -4.71 -23.19 1.18
CA LEU A 54 -4.75 -21.82 1.69
C LEU A 54 -5.94 -21.59 2.63
N GLN A 55 -7.10 -22.16 2.33
CA GLN A 55 -8.27 -22.09 3.22
C GLN A 55 -8.00 -22.80 4.56
N LEU A 56 -7.36 -23.97 4.53
CA LEU A 56 -6.95 -24.67 5.75
C LEU A 56 -5.91 -23.86 6.54
N HIS A 57 -4.94 -23.25 5.85
CA HIS A 57 -3.95 -22.38 6.46
C HIS A 57 -4.59 -21.15 7.12
N LEU A 58 -5.57 -20.51 6.49
CA LEU A 58 -6.33 -19.40 7.06
C LEU A 58 -7.12 -19.82 8.31
N ARG A 59 -7.72 -21.01 8.32
CA ARG A 59 -8.38 -21.56 9.52
C ARG A 59 -7.38 -21.81 10.64
N TRP A 60 -6.20 -22.35 10.33
CA TRP A 60 -5.13 -22.54 11.31
C TRP A 60 -4.61 -21.20 11.87
N ARG A 61 -4.42 -20.19 11.01
CA ARG A 61 -4.06 -18.83 11.44
C ARG A 61 -5.12 -18.21 12.34
N LYS A 62 -6.40 -18.44 12.07
CA LYS A 62 -7.52 -18.03 12.95
C LYS A 62 -7.40 -18.67 14.34
N ILE A 63 -7.09 -19.96 14.43
CA ILE A 63 -6.88 -20.66 15.73
C ILE A 63 -5.70 -20.02 16.49
N ARG A 64 -4.67 -19.54 15.79
CA ARG A 64 -3.52 -18.84 16.39
C ARG A 64 -3.77 -17.36 16.72
N GLY A 65 -4.97 -16.84 16.51
CA GLY A 65 -5.28 -15.42 16.74
C GLY A 65 -4.64 -14.46 15.72
N LEU A 66 -4.17 -14.97 14.57
CA LEU A 66 -3.53 -14.17 13.52
C LEU A 66 -4.51 -13.70 12.43
N GLU A 67 -5.78 -14.10 12.52
CA GLU A 67 -6.87 -13.65 11.65
C GLU A 67 -8.09 -13.25 12.48
N HIS A 68 -8.89 -12.30 11.97
CA HIS A 68 -10.06 -11.82 12.69
C HIS A 68 -11.10 -12.93 12.89
N PRO A 69 -11.67 -13.11 14.10
CA PRO A 69 -12.49 -14.27 14.43
C PRO A 69 -13.76 -14.39 13.57
N THR A 70 -14.42 -13.26 13.27
CA THR A 70 -15.69 -13.22 12.53
C THR A 70 -15.55 -12.84 11.05
N ARG A 71 -14.41 -12.25 10.65
CA ARG A 71 -14.22 -11.63 9.33
C ARG A 71 -13.31 -12.42 8.39
N LEU A 72 -12.89 -13.62 8.79
CA LEU A 72 -12.16 -14.56 7.92
C LEU A 72 -12.81 -14.79 6.54
N PRO A 73 -14.16 -14.84 6.39
CA PRO A 73 -14.78 -15.01 5.07
C PRO A 73 -14.40 -13.92 4.06
N GLU A 74 -14.07 -12.70 4.50
CA GLU A 74 -13.62 -11.59 3.63
C GLU A 74 -12.36 -11.99 2.84
N ARG A 75 -11.46 -12.75 3.46
CA ARG A 75 -10.26 -13.30 2.81
C ARG A 75 -10.60 -14.23 1.64
N LEU A 76 -11.80 -14.80 1.62
CA LEU A 76 -12.29 -15.68 0.56
C LEU A 76 -13.20 -14.94 -0.45
N GLY A 77 -13.18 -13.61 -0.44
CA GLY A 77 -14.03 -12.79 -1.30
C GLY A 77 -15.48 -12.72 -0.85
N ARG A 78 -15.79 -13.12 0.39
CA ARG A 78 -17.14 -13.05 0.96
C ARG A 78 -17.24 -11.82 1.88
N PRO A 79 -17.81 -10.71 1.40
CA PRO A 79 -17.81 -9.43 2.13
C PRO A 79 -18.61 -9.52 3.42
N SER A 80 -18.21 -8.74 4.43
CA SER A 80 -19.01 -8.52 5.65
C SER A 80 -19.89 -7.27 5.57
N LEU A 81 -19.57 -6.36 4.65
CA LEU A 81 -20.25 -5.08 4.47
C LEU A 81 -21.14 -5.12 3.23
N THR A 82 -22.26 -4.40 3.29
CA THR A 82 -23.16 -4.24 2.15
C THR A 82 -22.57 -3.27 1.13
N ARG A 83 -22.52 -3.65 -0.14
CA ARG A 83 -22.10 -2.74 -1.22
C ARG A 83 -23.14 -1.62 -1.41
N PRO A 84 -22.76 -0.34 -1.20
CA PRO A 84 -23.65 0.78 -1.50
C PRO A 84 -23.87 0.92 -3.02
N PRO A 85 -25.03 1.46 -3.44
CA PRO A 85 -25.28 1.75 -4.84
C PRO A 85 -24.36 2.86 -5.35
N GLY A 86 -24.13 2.89 -6.66
CA GLY A 86 -23.32 3.92 -7.32
C GLY A 86 -21.87 3.50 -7.62
N PRO A 87 -21.04 4.47 -8.03
CA PRO A 87 -19.64 4.24 -8.38
C PRO A 87 -18.80 3.89 -7.16
N LEU A 88 -17.82 3.00 -7.34
CA LEU A 88 -16.95 2.53 -6.27
C LEU A 88 -15.47 2.58 -6.68
N LEU A 89 -14.66 3.16 -5.81
CA LEU A 89 -13.21 3.19 -5.93
C LEU A 89 -12.59 2.29 -4.86
N TRP A 90 -11.80 1.31 -5.29
CA TRP A 90 -11.13 0.38 -4.38
C TRP A 90 -9.66 0.76 -4.20
N PHE A 91 -9.24 1.07 -2.98
CA PHE A 91 -7.85 1.15 -2.56
C PHE A 91 -7.40 -0.20 -1.97
N HIS A 92 -6.36 -0.77 -2.54
CA HIS A 92 -5.77 -2.02 -2.09
C HIS A 92 -4.42 -1.74 -1.45
N ALA A 93 -4.35 -1.89 -0.13
CA ALA A 93 -3.19 -1.57 0.70
C ALA A 93 -2.92 -2.71 1.69
N VAL A 94 -2.04 -3.63 1.33
CA VAL A 94 -1.84 -4.91 2.04
C VAL A 94 -1.21 -4.71 3.42
N SER A 95 -0.40 -3.66 3.59
CA SER A 95 0.29 -3.35 4.83
C SER A 95 -0.28 -2.12 5.56
N LEU A 96 0.06 -1.97 6.86
CA LEU A 96 -0.28 -0.78 7.63
C LEU A 96 0.31 0.48 6.99
N GLY A 97 1.58 0.43 6.56
CA GLY A 97 2.27 1.58 5.94
C GLY A 97 1.60 2.04 4.65
N GLU A 98 1.18 1.09 3.80
CA GLU A 98 0.40 1.41 2.60
C GLU A 98 -0.95 2.01 2.95
N GLY A 99 -1.68 1.42 3.91
CA GLY A 99 -2.98 1.93 4.31
C GLY A 99 -2.91 3.37 4.82
N MET A 100 -1.89 3.67 5.65
CA MET A 100 -1.60 5.03 6.12
C MET A 100 -1.27 5.99 4.96
N ALA A 101 -0.54 5.54 3.94
CA ALA A 101 -0.25 6.34 2.75
C ALA A 101 -1.49 6.54 1.85
N ALA A 102 -2.49 5.65 1.93
CA ALA A 102 -3.74 5.78 1.18
C ALA A 102 -4.67 6.85 1.79
N ILE A 103 -4.65 7.04 3.12
CA ILE A 103 -5.62 7.89 3.84
C ILE A 103 -5.65 9.34 3.32
N PRO A 104 -4.52 10.05 3.10
CA PRO A 104 -4.56 11.42 2.56
C PRO A 104 -5.23 11.50 1.19
N VAL A 105 -4.96 10.52 0.31
CA VAL A 105 -5.62 10.43 -1.00
C VAL A 105 -7.11 10.19 -0.86
N ILE A 106 -7.50 9.26 0.02
CA ILE A 106 -8.89 8.95 0.29
C ILE A 106 -9.62 10.19 0.80
N LYS A 107 -9.02 10.94 1.74
CA LYS A 107 -9.57 12.20 2.27
C LYS A 107 -9.84 13.20 1.15
N GLU A 108 -8.90 13.38 0.24
CA GLU A 108 -9.13 14.23 -0.92
C GLU A 108 -10.21 13.65 -1.84
N CYS A 109 -10.16 12.36 -2.21
CA CYS A 109 -11.21 11.75 -3.05
C CYS A 109 -12.63 11.98 -2.50
N VAL A 110 -12.84 11.82 -1.19
CA VAL A 110 -14.13 12.09 -0.53
C VAL A 110 -14.54 13.55 -0.66
N LYS A 111 -13.62 14.51 -0.41
CA LYS A 111 -13.91 15.95 -0.55
C LYS A 111 -14.27 16.33 -1.99
N TRP A 112 -13.54 15.80 -2.96
CA TRP A 112 -13.68 16.16 -4.37
C TRP A 112 -14.86 15.49 -5.06
N ARG A 113 -15.19 14.26 -4.65
CA ARG A 113 -16.28 13.46 -5.21
C ARG A 113 -17.05 12.73 -4.10
N PRO A 114 -17.91 13.46 -3.37
CA PRO A 114 -18.72 12.87 -2.29
C PRO A 114 -19.68 11.76 -2.75
N ASP A 115 -19.94 11.68 -4.06
CA ASP A 115 -20.76 10.65 -4.69
C ASP A 115 -20.04 9.31 -4.89
N LEU A 116 -18.71 9.25 -4.70
CA LEU A 116 -17.93 8.02 -4.81
C LEU A 116 -17.96 7.24 -3.51
N ASN A 117 -18.34 5.97 -3.60
CA ASN A 117 -18.09 5.03 -2.53
C ASN A 117 -16.61 4.62 -2.55
N ILE A 118 -15.94 4.68 -1.40
CA ILE A 118 -14.54 4.27 -1.29
C ILE A 118 -14.46 3.01 -0.44
N LEU A 119 -13.73 2.02 -0.95
CA LEU A 119 -13.40 0.79 -0.26
C LEU A 119 -11.90 0.73 -0.06
N LEU A 120 -11.44 0.59 1.18
CA LEU A 120 -10.06 0.26 1.52
C LEU A 120 -9.97 -1.20 1.93
N THR A 121 -8.97 -1.93 1.44
CA THR A 121 -8.67 -3.29 1.93
C THR A 121 -7.28 -3.39 2.50
N THR A 122 -7.15 -4.03 3.67
CA THR A 122 -5.87 -4.36 4.32
C THR A 122 -5.75 -5.85 4.63
N THR A 123 -4.56 -6.35 4.93
CA THR A 123 -4.36 -7.80 5.14
C THR A 123 -4.19 -8.20 6.60
N THR A 124 -3.55 -7.37 7.42
CA THR A 124 -3.27 -7.72 8.84
C THR A 124 -4.30 -7.14 9.80
N ILE A 125 -4.53 -7.83 10.92
CA ILE A 125 -5.37 -7.33 12.02
C ILE A 125 -4.82 -6.02 12.56
N SER A 126 -3.52 -5.94 12.79
CA SER A 126 -2.86 -4.72 13.28
C SER A 126 -3.06 -3.53 12.36
N ALA A 127 -3.04 -3.73 11.03
CA ALA A 127 -3.36 -2.68 10.09
C ALA A 127 -4.84 -2.29 10.19
N PHE A 128 -5.72 -3.29 10.32
CA PHE A 128 -7.15 -3.06 10.42
C PHE A 128 -7.52 -2.19 11.63
N GLU A 129 -7.04 -2.54 12.83
CA GLU A 129 -7.31 -1.85 14.09
C GLU A 129 -6.83 -0.40 14.12
N VAL A 130 -5.69 -0.12 13.48
CA VAL A 130 -5.16 1.25 13.41
C VAL A 130 -5.91 2.08 12.36
N ILE A 131 -6.15 1.51 11.18
CA ILE A 131 -6.70 2.26 10.03
C ILE A 131 -8.17 2.61 10.25
N ILE A 132 -8.96 1.73 10.85
CA ILE A 132 -10.40 1.95 11.02
C ILE A 132 -10.71 3.26 11.76
N ASN A 133 -9.85 3.66 12.70
CA ASN A 133 -10.00 4.88 13.49
C ASN A 133 -9.53 6.16 12.77
N GLN A 134 -8.83 6.04 11.65
CA GLN A 134 -8.29 7.18 10.89
C GLN A 134 -9.01 7.43 9.57
N LEU A 135 -9.91 6.53 9.19
CA LEU A 135 -10.67 6.63 7.97
C LEU A 135 -11.76 7.72 8.06
N PRO A 136 -11.97 8.50 7.00
CA PRO A 136 -13.11 9.42 6.92
C PRO A 136 -14.44 8.68 7.03
N THR A 137 -15.46 9.37 7.54
CA THR A 137 -16.83 8.84 7.60
C THR A 137 -17.32 8.42 6.22
N GLY A 138 -17.94 7.24 6.12
CA GLY A 138 -18.48 6.70 4.88
C GLY A 138 -17.49 5.86 4.04
N VAL A 139 -16.20 5.81 4.42
CA VAL A 139 -15.24 4.90 3.77
C VAL A 139 -15.41 3.49 4.32
N LEU A 140 -15.56 2.52 3.42
CA LEU A 140 -15.69 1.11 3.78
C LEU A 140 -14.32 0.49 3.98
N HIS A 141 -14.18 -0.38 4.97
CA HIS A 141 -12.93 -1.09 5.26
C HIS A 141 -13.17 -2.56 5.57
N GLN A 142 -12.44 -3.43 4.89
CA GLN A 142 -12.49 -4.87 5.09
C GLN A 142 -11.13 -5.51 4.79
N PHE A 143 -10.98 -6.81 5.06
CA PHE A 143 -9.79 -7.55 4.70
C PHE A 143 -9.72 -7.84 3.20
N SER A 144 -8.51 -7.76 2.65
CA SER A 144 -8.27 -8.13 1.26
C SER A 144 -8.54 -9.62 1.03
N PRO A 145 -9.19 -10.00 -0.11
CA PRO A 145 -9.26 -11.40 -0.52
C PRO A 145 -7.84 -11.94 -0.74
N ILE A 146 -7.66 -13.26 -0.66
CA ILE A 146 -6.43 -13.92 -1.13
C ILE A 146 -6.40 -13.93 -2.67
N ASP A 147 -5.21 -13.90 -3.27
CA ASP A 147 -5.06 -13.88 -4.73
C ASP A 147 -5.30 -15.27 -5.38
N THR A 148 -6.42 -15.91 -5.05
CA THR A 148 -6.90 -17.11 -5.72
C THR A 148 -8.01 -16.74 -6.71
N PRO A 149 -8.20 -17.54 -7.78
CA PRO A 149 -9.21 -17.22 -8.79
C PRO A 149 -10.61 -17.11 -8.19
N ALA A 150 -11.00 -18.06 -7.33
CA ALA A 150 -12.32 -18.08 -6.72
C ALA A 150 -12.57 -16.88 -5.78
N ALA A 151 -11.62 -16.57 -4.91
CA ALA A 151 -11.79 -15.46 -3.96
C ALA A 151 -11.78 -14.10 -4.67
N MET A 152 -10.87 -13.91 -5.62
CA MET A 152 -10.74 -12.65 -6.35
C MET A 152 -11.91 -12.42 -7.31
N ASP A 153 -12.34 -13.46 -8.05
CA ASP A 153 -13.50 -13.35 -8.94
C ASP A 153 -14.77 -13.03 -8.11
N ALA A 154 -15.01 -13.73 -6.98
CA ALA A 154 -16.13 -13.46 -6.07
C ALA A 154 -16.10 -12.04 -5.47
N PHE A 155 -14.92 -11.56 -5.06
CA PHE A 155 -14.74 -10.21 -4.54
C PHE A 155 -15.08 -9.15 -5.59
N LEU A 156 -14.55 -9.29 -6.80
CA LEU A 156 -14.78 -8.34 -7.89
C LEU A 156 -16.21 -8.40 -8.41
N ASP A 157 -16.86 -9.57 -8.39
CA ASP A 157 -18.27 -9.72 -8.76
C ASP A 157 -19.19 -9.00 -7.77
N TYR A 158 -18.91 -9.13 -6.47
CA TYR A 158 -19.68 -8.44 -5.46
C TYR A 158 -19.43 -6.92 -5.49
N TRP A 159 -18.18 -6.49 -5.33
CA TRP A 159 -17.85 -5.07 -5.14
C TRP A 159 -17.91 -4.28 -6.44
N ASN A 160 -17.67 -4.93 -7.58
CA ASN A 160 -17.74 -4.37 -8.92
C ASN A 160 -17.19 -2.92 -9.03
N PRO A 161 -15.91 -2.68 -8.65
CA PRO A 161 -15.34 -1.34 -8.63
C PRO A 161 -15.24 -0.74 -10.04
N ASN A 162 -15.30 0.58 -10.12
CA ASN A 162 -15.03 1.33 -11.36
C ASN A 162 -13.53 1.46 -11.61
N ALA A 163 -12.74 1.61 -10.55
CA ALA A 163 -11.30 1.67 -10.59
C ALA A 163 -10.70 1.06 -9.31
N ILE A 164 -9.45 0.61 -9.43
CA ILE A 164 -8.66 0.04 -8.34
C ILE A 164 -7.33 0.80 -8.27
N MET A 165 -7.01 1.27 -7.08
CA MET A 165 -5.79 1.96 -6.70
C MET A 165 -4.93 0.97 -5.90
N LEU A 166 -3.98 0.34 -6.57
CA LEU A 166 -2.98 -0.53 -5.94
C LEU A 166 -1.87 0.35 -5.36
N LEU A 167 -1.43 0.06 -4.14
CA LEU A 167 -0.32 0.80 -3.53
C LEU A 167 1.01 0.06 -3.64
N GLU A 168 2.07 0.85 -3.83
CA GLU A 168 3.47 0.41 -3.81
C GLU A 168 3.80 -0.71 -4.81
N SER A 169 3.86 -1.94 -4.33
CA SER A 169 4.39 -3.11 -5.05
C SER A 169 3.38 -4.26 -5.13
N GLU A 170 2.10 -4.02 -4.84
CA GLU A 170 1.05 -5.04 -4.77
C GLU A 170 0.58 -5.51 -6.16
N LEU A 171 1.46 -6.21 -6.87
CA LEU A 171 1.24 -6.74 -8.22
C LEU A 171 0.68 -8.17 -8.18
N TRP A 172 -0.60 -8.30 -7.88
CA TRP A 172 -1.29 -9.59 -7.76
C TRP A 172 -1.84 -10.06 -9.12
N PRO A 173 -1.35 -11.18 -9.69
CA PRO A 173 -1.74 -11.57 -11.05
C PRO A 173 -3.22 -11.89 -11.21
N ASN A 174 -3.87 -12.55 -10.25
CA ASN A 174 -5.31 -12.82 -10.38
C ASN A 174 -6.11 -11.52 -10.25
N LEU A 175 -5.76 -10.62 -9.32
CA LEU A 175 -6.34 -9.27 -9.21
C LEU A 175 -6.25 -8.51 -10.54
N ILE A 176 -5.05 -8.32 -11.06
CA ILE A 176 -4.79 -7.50 -12.26
C ILE A 176 -5.55 -8.07 -13.45
N MET A 177 -5.44 -9.38 -13.66
CA MET A 177 -6.03 -10.02 -14.83
C MET A 177 -7.55 -10.16 -14.74
N ALA A 178 -8.11 -10.40 -13.55
CA ALA A 178 -9.57 -10.43 -13.35
C ALA A 178 -10.17 -9.03 -13.51
N SER A 179 -9.50 -8.00 -12.99
CA SER A 179 -9.92 -6.61 -13.12
C SER A 179 -9.93 -6.16 -14.58
N SER A 180 -8.86 -6.48 -15.31
CA SER A 180 -8.77 -6.20 -16.75
C SER A 180 -9.87 -6.90 -17.55
N ARG A 181 -10.15 -8.19 -17.26
CA ARG A 181 -11.24 -8.94 -17.92
C ARG A 181 -12.62 -8.30 -17.68
N LYS A 182 -12.84 -7.69 -16.52
CA LYS A 182 -14.09 -6.99 -16.16
C LYS A 182 -14.10 -5.52 -16.60
N GLY A 183 -13.08 -5.05 -17.33
CA GLY A 183 -12.97 -3.67 -17.79
C GLY A 183 -12.84 -2.65 -16.64
N ILE A 184 -12.29 -3.07 -15.51
CA ILE A 184 -12.03 -2.23 -14.34
C ILE A 184 -10.69 -1.51 -14.56
N LEU A 185 -10.64 -0.22 -14.27
CA LEU A 185 -9.41 0.55 -14.42
C LEU A 185 -8.43 0.24 -13.30
N LEU A 186 -7.16 0.11 -13.64
CA LEU A 186 -6.08 -0.17 -12.70
C LEU A 186 -5.11 1.01 -12.66
N ALA A 187 -4.84 1.49 -11.45
CA ALA A 187 -3.78 2.45 -11.18
C ALA A 187 -2.84 1.89 -10.11
N LEU A 188 -1.53 2.06 -10.30
CA LEU A 188 -0.50 1.75 -9.31
C LEU A 188 0.03 3.06 -8.75
N LEU A 189 -0.20 3.32 -7.47
CA LEU A 189 0.21 4.53 -6.79
C LEU A 189 1.44 4.27 -5.90
N ASN A 190 2.28 5.28 -5.74
CA ASN A 190 3.58 5.18 -5.07
C ASN A 190 4.44 3.99 -5.56
N ALA A 191 4.37 3.74 -6.87
CA ALA A 191 4.83 2.49 -7.44
C ALA A 191 6.32 2.27 -7.16
N ARG A 192 6.63 1.10 -6.58
CA ARG A 192 8.00 0.69 -6.29
C ARG A 192 8.24 -0.77 -6.69
N VAL A 193 9.48 -1.07 -7.01
CA VAL A 193 10.01 -2.39 -7.36
C VAL A 193 11.40 -2.41 -6.76
N SER A 194 11.69 -3.43 -5.95
CA SER A 194 13.02 -3.61 -5.37
C SER A 194 14.02 -4.05 -6.43
N TYR A 195 15.30 -3.82 -6.19
CA TYR A 195 16.35 -4.19 -7.14
C TYR A 195 16.41 -5.70 -7.35
N GLU A 196 16.22 -6.50 -6.30
CA GLU A 196 16.24 -7.97 -6.36
C GLU A 196 15.12 -8.51 -7.24
N ILE A 197 13.90 -7.97 -7.07
CA ILE A 197 12.74 -8.34 -7.88
C ILE A 197 12.96 -7.90 -9.33
N LEU A 198 13.48 -6.68 -9.56
CA LEU A 198 13.82 -6.19 -10.89
C LEU A 198 14.79 -7.13 -11.61
N GLN A 199 15.87 -7.56 -10.94
CA GLN A 199 16.85 -8.48 -11.50
C GLN A 199 16.20 -9.81 -11.91
N ILE A 200 15.40 -10.41 -11.04
CA ILE A 200 14.69 -11.67 -11.34
C ILE A 200 13.77 -11.49 -12.55
N MET A 201 13.02 -10.38 -12.60
CA MET A 201 12.06 -10.09 -13.66
C MET A 201 12.73 -9.85 -15.02
N VAL A 202 13.91 -9.24 -15.06
CA VAL A 202 14.64 -8.94 -16.29
C VAL A 202 15.37 -10.17 -16.80
N VAL A 203 16.03 -10.93 -15.91
CA VAL A 203 16.82 -12.11 -16.28
C VAL A 203 15.92 -13.28 -16.70
N SER A 204 14.79 -13.47 -16.02
CA SER A 204 13.91 -14.59 -16.31
C SER A 204 12.93 -14.26 -17.43
N CYS A 205 13.18 -14.79 -18.63
CA CYS A 205 12.31 -14.59 -19.80
C CYS A 205 10.82 -14.86 -19.50
N ALA A 206 10.47 -15.91 -18.77
CA ALA A 206 9.07 -16.21 -18.44
C ALA A 206 8.43 -15.10 -17.59
N PHE A 207 9.11 -14.64 -16.54
CA PHE A 207 8.62 -13.59 -15.65
C PHE A 207 8.58 -12.24 -16.36
N PHE A 208 9.60 -11.90 -17.16
CA PHE A 208 9.64 -10.68 -17.96
C PHE A 208 8.38 -10.50 -18.80
N HIS A 209 7.99 -11.54 -19.55
CA HIS A 209 6.81 -11.51 -20.41
C HIS A 209 5.50 -11.43 -19.61
N SER A 210 5.43 -12.11 -18.46
CA SER A 210 4.27 -12.06 -17.56
C SER A 210 4.06 -10.66 -16.99
N PHE A 211 5.10 -10.06 -16.43
CA PHE A 211 5.00 -8.74 -15.82
C PHE A 211 4.77 -7.64 -16.84
N ARG A 212 5.45 -7.67 -18.00
CA ARG A 212 5.13 -6.78 -19.12
C ARG A 212 3.65 -6.88 -19.51
N TYR A 213 3.11 -8.10 -19.56
CA TYR A 213 1.70 -8.32 -19.87
C TYR A 213 0.78 -7.77 -18.76
N CYS A 214 1.12 -7.94 -17.48
CA CYS A 214 0.41 -7.32 -16.36
C CYS A 214 0.44 -5.78 -16.43
N PHE A 215 1.61 -5.17 -16.66
CA PHE A 215 1.76 -3.71 -16.76
C PHE A 215 0.95 -3.12 -17.93
N SER A 216 0.79 -3.87 -19.03
CA SER A 216 -0.07 -3.44 -20.15
C SER A 216 -1.55 -3.29 -19.77
N LYS A 217 -1.98 -3.77 -18.59
CA LYS A 217 -3.35 -3.66 -18.10
C LYS A 217 -3.59 -2.40 -17.25
N PHE A 218 -2.52 -1.72 -16.84
CA PHE A 218 -2.63 -0.50 -16.06
C PHE A 218 -3.00 0.68 -16.94
N SER A 219 -3.90 1.51 -16.42
CA SER A 219 -4.24 2.81 -17.00
C SER A 219 -3.33 3.91 -16.48
N LEU A 220 -2.74 3.71 -15.29
CA LEU A 220 -1.86 4.66 -14.63
C LEU A 220 -0.82 3.92 -13.78
N ILE A 221 0.43 4.33 -13.86
CA ILE A 221 1.47 4.00 -12.89
C ILE A 221 2.05 5.32 -12.42
N SER A 222 2.02 5.56 -11.11
CA SER A 222 2.64 6.71 -10.47
C SER A 222 3.84 6.28 -9.64
N PRO A 223 5.06 6.31 -10.20
CA PRO A 223 6.27 5.91 -9.50
C PRO A 223 6.59 6.80 -8.31
N LEU A 224 7.19 6.20 -7.28
CA LEU A 224 7.70 6.89 -6.11
C LEU A 224 8.81 7.92 -6.46
N SER A 225 9.65 7.60 -7.44
CA SER A 225 10.79 8.45 -7.84
C SER A 225 11.12 8.27 -9.33
N SER A 226 11.97 9.16 -9.86
CA SER A 226 12.52 9.03 -11.22
C SER A 226 13.26 7.70 -11.42
N MET A 227 13.95 7.20 -10.39
CA MET A 227 14.61 5.89 -10.45
C MET A 227 13.59 4.76 -10.59
N GLN A 228 12.48 4.81 -9.83
CA GLN A 228 11.41 3.83 -9.99
C GLN A 228 10.75 3.91 -11.36
N ALA A 229 10.60 5.09 -11.93
CA ALA A 229 10.10 5.26 -13.30
C ALA A 229 11.01 4.52 -14.32
N ILE A 230 12.33 4.65 -14.17
CA ILE A 230 13.30 3.93 -15.00
C ILE A 230 13.14 2.41 -14.82
N HIS A 231 13.00 1.93 -13.58
CA HIS A 231 12.77 0.50 -13.32
C HIS A 231 11.50 -0.02 -14.03
N PHE A 232 10.39 0.73 -13.99
CA PHE A 232 9.17 0.34 -14.71
C PHE A 232 9.34 0.40 -16.24
N GLN A 233 10.12 1.35 -16.76
CA GLN A 233 10.46 1.39 -18.20
C GLN A 233 11.32 0.19 -18.62
N LEU A 234 12.28 -0.22 -17.80
CA LEU A 234 13.08 -1.43 -18.03
C LEU A 234 12.20 -2.69 -18.04
N LEU A 235 11.17 -2.73 -17.19
CA LEU A 235 10.12 -3.75 -17.18
C LEU A 235 9.09 -3.60 -18.31
N GLN A 236 9.31 -2.67 -19.24
CA GLN A 236 8.49 -2.42 -20.42
C GLN A 236 7.05 -1.97 -20.09
N ALA A 237 6.86 -1.28 -18.96
CA ALA A 237 5.64 -0.52 -18.75
C ALA A 237 5.53 0.58 -19.82
N PRO A 238 4.38 0.74 -20.49
CA PRO A 238 4.23 1.76 -21.52
C PRO A 238 4.55 3.17 -20.99
N PRO A 239 5.42 3.97 -21.63
CA PRO A 239 5.80 5.28 -21.09
C PRO A 239 4.62 6.23 -20.84
N PHE A 240 3.58 6.16 -21.67
CA PHE A 240 2.41 7.05 -21.58
C PHE A 240 1.48 6.75 -20.38
N ILE A 241 1.60 5.58 -19.74
CA ILE A 241 0.87 5.31 -18.49
C ILE A 241 1.65 5.74 -17.25
N ILE A 242 2.96 5.99 -17.37
CA ILE A 242 3.83 6.41 -16.27
C ILE A 242 3.71 7.92 -16.07
N ASN A 243 3.30 8.34 -14.88
CA ASN A 243 2.97 9.73 -14.57
C ASN A 243 3.45 10.08 -13.16
N PHE A 244 4.16 11.20 -12.98
CA PHE A 244 4.72 11.55 -11.68
C PHE A 244 3.70 12.30 -10.80
N ALA A 245 3.30 11.70 -9.67
CA ALA A 245 2.45 12.36 -8.68
C ALA A 245 3.17 12.82 -7.39
N GLY A 246 4.46 12.49 -7.22
CA GLY A 246 5.20 12.65 -5.96
C GLY A 246 5.00 11.46 -5.00
N ASP A 247 5.73 11.42 -3.88
CA ASP A 247 5.59 10.36 -2.87
C ASP A 247 4.39 10.63 -1.97
N LEU A 248 3.51 9.64 -1.88
CA LEU A 248 2.32 9.64 -1.05
C LEU A 248 2.63 9.65 0.46
N LYS A 249 3.82 9.21 0.87
CA LYS A 249 4.28 9.26 2.26
C LYS A 249 4.61 10.68 2.71
N TYR A 250 4.89 11.60 1.77
CA TYR A 250 5.27 12.99 2.07
C TYR A 250 4.11 13.99 1.94
N ASP A 251 2.91 13.57 1.52
CA ASP A 251 1.71 14.43 1.52
C ASP A 251 0.97 14.35 2.87
N LYS A 252 1.70 14.67 3.94
CA LYS A 252 1.11 15.04 5.22
C LYS A 252 1.05 16.55 5.26
N SER A 253 -0.14 17.11 5.03
CA SER A 253 -0.35 18.56 5.10
C SER A 253 -0.14 19.06 6.53
N ALA A 254 1.11 19.41 6.84
CA ALA A 254 1.54 20.37 7.85
C ALA A 254 3.00 20.75 7.54
N VAL A 255 3.23 21.34 6.36
CA VAL A 255 4.53 21.93 6.02
C VAL A 255 4.56 23.34 6.61
N ILE A 256 4.98 23.48 7.87
CA ILE A 256 5.48 24.77 8.35
C ILE A 256 6.91 24.89 7.79
N LEU A 257 7.04 25.63 6.70
CA LEU A 257 8.33 26.01 6.11
C LEU A 257 9.06 26.96 7.07
N LEU A 258 9.90 26.44 7.97
CA LEU A 258 10.97 27.23 8.57
C LEU A 258 12.27 26.92 7.83
N TRP A 259 12.53 27.74 6.81
CA TRP A 259 13.80 27.75 6.09
C TRP A 259 14.84 28.51 6.93
N SER A 260 15.80 27.81 7.51
CA SER A 260 17.08 28.44 7.88
C SER A 260 18.20 27.41 7.98
N TYR A 261 19.13 27.51 7.03
CA TYR A 261 20.49 26.95 6.96
C TYR A 261 20.68 25.45 7.30
N HIS A 262 20.66 24.66 6.22
CA HIS A 262 21.43 23.41 6.03
C HIS A 262 21.01 22.08 6.69
N CYS A 263 19.77 21.91 7.14
CA CYS A 263 19.22 20.57 7.41
C CYS A 263 17.73 20.47 7.06
N PHE A 264 17.37 19.50 6.23
CA PHE A 264 15.98 19.06 6.06
C PHE A 264 15.59 18.24 7.29
N PHE A 265 14.91 18.85 8.26
CA PHE A 265 14.18 18.09 9.28
C PHE A 265 12.69 18.13 8.95
N THR A 266 12.08 16.95 8.84
CA THR A 266 10.63 16.79 8.69
C THR A 266 10.04 16.59 10.07
N VAL A 267 9.22 17.53 10.54
CA VAL A 267 8.34 17.31 11.69
C VAL A 267 7.04 16.75 11.16
N VAL A 268 6.72 15.51 11.54
CA VAL A 268 5.43 14.89 11.25
C VAL A 268 4.47 15.31 12.36
N GLU A 269 3.49 16.15 12.06
CA GLU A 269 2.34 16.31 12.96
C GLU A 269 1.46 15.06 12.87
N TYR A 270 1.47 14.30 13.97
CA TYR A 270 0.57 13.19 14.24
C TYR A 270 -0.66 13.79 14.93
N ASP A 271 -1.86 13.55 14.39
CA ASP A 271 -3.12 13.98 15.00
C ASP A 271 -3.42 13.04 16.18
N ALA A 272 -2.67 13.23 17.26
CA ALA A 272 -2.84 12.53 18.52
C ALA A 272 -4.11 13.03 19.22
N SER A 273 -4.74 12.21 20.06
CA SER A 273 -5.81 12.71 20.92
C SER A 273 -5.28 13.87 21.80
N LYS A 274 -6.15 14.78 22.27
CA LYS A 274 -5.75 15.90 23.17
C LYS A 274 -4.98 15.43 24.42
N GLU A 275 -5.12 14.16 24.80
CA GLU A 275 -4.41 13.54 25.93
C GLU A 275 -3.01 13.05 25.53
N GLU A 276 -2.82 12.53 24.32
CA GLU A 276 -1.49 12.16 23.77
C GLU A 276 -0.64 13.39 23.43
N PHE A 277 -1.24 14.49 22.99
CA PHE A 277 -0.51 15.76 22.84
C PHE A 277 0.01 16.29 24.17
N ARG A 278 -0.77 16.15 25.25
CA ARG A 278 -0.32 16.52 26.61
C ARG A 278 0.87 15.67 27.04
N SER A 279 0.86 14.36 26.81
CA SER A 279 1.97 13.48 27.19
C SER A 279 3.24 13.75 26.36
N ILE A 280 3.11 14.10 25.08
CA ILE A 280 4.24 14.50 24.22
C ILE A 280 4.78 15.87 24.63
N ASP A 281 3.93 16.84 24.93
CA ASP A 281 4.38 18.16 25.38
C ASP A 281 5.03 18.10 26.77
N ASP A 282 4.51 17.26 27.67
CA ASP A 282 5.16 16.96 28.95
C ASP A 282 6.54 16.32 28.75
N LEU A 283 6.66 15.37 27.81
CA LEU A 283 7.95 14.77 27.43
C LEU A 283 8.89 15.81 26.81
N LYS A 284 8.39 16.70 25.94
CA LYS A 284 9.19 17.80 25.38
C LYS A 284 9.67 18.76 26.44
N VAL A 285 8.84 19.07 27.45
CA VAL A 285 9.23 19.90 28.59
C VAL A 285 10.30 19.21 29.43
N GLN A 286 10.12 17.92 29.74
CA GLN A 286 11.11 17.12 30.49
C GLN A 286 12.46 17.00 29.75
N LEU A 287 12.43 16.95 28.42
CA LEU A 287 13.59 16.78 27.57
C LEU A 287 14.17 18.10 27.03
N GLY A 288 13.48 19.23 27.21
CA GLY A 288 13.77 20.49 26.50
C GLY A 288 15.14 21.10 26.79
N HIS A 289 15.73 20.78 27.95
CA HIS A 289 17.07 21.23 28.33
C HIS A 289 18.19 20.27 27.90
N ARG A 290 17.83 19.09 27.37
CA ARG A 290 18.77 18.02 27.05
C ARG A 290 18.92 17.87 25.55
N LYS A 291 20.11 17.47 25.10
CA LYS A 291 20.25 17.00 23.72
C LYS A 291 19.55 15.64 23.63
N VAL A 292 18.71 15.47 22.63
CA VAL A 292 17.97 14.21 22.42
C VAL A 292 18.29 13.68 21.04
N TRP A 293 18.53 12.38 20.95
CA TRP A 293 18.55 11.67 19.67
C TRP A 293 17.73 10.38 19.79
N MET A 294 17.20 9.89 18.67
CA MET A 294 16.23 8.80 18.65
C MET A 294 16.65 7.72 17.66
N ALA A 295 16.62 6.47 18.11
CA ALA A 295 16.73 5.28 17.28
C ALA A 295 15.36 4.61 17.21
N SER A 296 14.77 4.55 16.01
CA SER A 296 13.39 4.07 15.83
C SER A 296 13.31 2.85 14.91
N SER A 297 12.32 1.99 15.16
CA SER A 297 12.13 0.73 14.45
C SER A 297 13.34 -0.23 14.55
N ILE A 298 14.05 -0.22 15.68
CA ILE A 298 15.24 -1.06 15.84
C ILE A 298 14.88 -2.54 15.96
N HIS A 299 15.65 -3.39 15.30
CA HIS A 299 15.59 -4.84 15.36
C HIS A 299 16.53 -5.37 16.45
N ARG A 300 16.31 -6.62 16.89
CA ARG A 300 17.15 -7.28 17.90
C ARG A 300 18.60 -7.35 17.43
N GLY A 301 19.52 -6.95 18.29
CA GLY A 301 20.96 -6.80 18.01
C GLY A 301 21.37 -5.40 17.58
N GLU A 302 20.45 -4.55 17.07
CA GLU A 302 20.78 -3.17 16.72
C GLU A 302 20.89 -2.28 17.97
N GLU A 303 20.23 -2.65 19.07
CA GLU A 303 20.30 -1.93 20.35
C GLU A 303 21.73 -1.76 20.87
N GLU A 304 22.60 -2.77 20.70
CA GLU A 304 23.99 -2.72 21.15
C GLU A 304 24.78 -1.63 20.43
N VAL A 305 24.52 -1.48 19.12
CA VAL A 305 25.12 -0.44 18.29
C VAL A 305 24.63 0.94 18.74
N MET A 306 23.32 1.09 18.97
CA MET A 306 22.74 2.37 19.41
C MET A 306 23.24 2.77 20.80
N LEU A 307 23.38 1.82 21.73
CA LEU A 307 23.97 2.03 23.05
C LEU A 307 25.46 2.39 22.95
N GLY A 308 26.20 1.76 22.04
CA GLY A 308 27.59 2.12 21.74
C GLY A 308 27.73 3.57 21.27
N VAL A 309 26.88 4.00 20.32
CA VAL A 309 26.85 5.39 19.86
C VAL A 309 26.46 6.34 20.99
N HIS A 310 25.48 5.97 21.83
CA HIS A 310 25.13 6.78 23.00
C HIS A 310 26.33 6.97 23.94
N LYS A 311 27.09 5.90 24.25
CA LYS A 311 28.27 5.99 25.11
C LYS A 311 29.32 6.95 24.56
N VAL A 312 29.58 6.92 23.25
CA VAL A 312 30.50 7.84 22.58
C VAL A 312 29.98 9.27 22.63
N LEU A 313 28.72 9.48 22.25
CA LEU A 313 28.13 10.83 22.22
C LEU A 313 28.01 11.44 23.62
N LYS A 314 27.82 10.63 24.67
CA LYS A 314 27.76 11.09 26.05
C LYS A 314 29.09 11.66 26.55
N GLN A 315 30.22 11.28 25.95
CA GLN A 315 31.52 11.90 26.25
C GLN A 315 31.58 13.37 25.81
N VAL A 316 30.83 13.73 24.76
CA VAL A 316 30.76 15.09 24.20
C VAL A 316 29.57 15.87 24.76
N TYR A 317 28.45 15.18 25.00
CA TYR A 317 27.20 15.74 25.51
C TYR A 317 26.77 14.97 26.77
N PRO A 318 27.24 15.37 27.97
CA PRO A 318 26.98 14.64 29.22
C PRO A 318 25.49 14.44 29.54
N ASP A 319 24.66 15.43 29.16
CA ASP A 319 23.21 15.45 29.38
C ASP A 319 22.40 14.87 28.22
N LEU A 320 23.04 14.13 27.31
CA LEU A 320 22.38 13.49 26.17
C LEU A 320 21.37 12.44 26.64
N VAL A 321 20.19 12.46 26.03
CA VAL A 321 19.15 11.42 26.17
C VAL A 321 18.99 10.69 24.84
N THR A 322 18.94 9.36 24.90
CA THR A 322 18.60 8.50 23.76
C THR A 322 17.18 7.98 23.92
N ILE A 323 16.34 8.18 22.91
CA ILE A 323 15.04 7.52 22.83
C ILE A 323 15.19 6.30 21.94
N ILE A 324 14.92 5.10 22.49
CA ILE A 324 14.97 3.84 21.74
C ILE A 324 13.54 3.35 21.54
N VAL A 325 13.13 3.18 20.28
CA VAL A 325 11.82 2.65 19.90
C VAL A 325 12.01 1.33 19.14
N PRO A 326 11.85 0.18 19.80
CA PRO A 326 12.01 -1.12 19.15
C PRO A 326 10.90 -1.37 18.14
N ARG A 327 11.22 -2.13 17.08
CA ARG A 327 10.27 -2.56 16.05
C ARG A 327 9.10 -3.37 16.64
N TYR A 328 9.39 -4.15 17.68
CA TYR A 328 8.41 -4.92 18.44
C TYR A 328 8.34 -4.39 19.88
N PRO A 329 7.23 -3.77 20.31
CA PRO A 329 7.12 -3.12 21.62
C PRO A 329 7.46 -4.02 22.82
N GLN A 330 7.19 -5.33 22.69
CA GLN A 330 7.44 -6.33 23.73
C GLN A 330 8.92 -6.44 24.14
N HIS A 331 9.87 -6.09 23.25
CA HIS A 331 11.30 -6.12 23.56
C HIS A 331 11.79 -4.84 24.27
N GLY A 332 10.93 -3.82 24.43
CA GLY A 332 11.31 -2.59 25.11
C GLY A 332 11.70 -2.80 26.57
N LYS A 333 11.08 -3.77 27.25
CA LYS A 333 11.41 -4.12 28.64
C LYS A 333 12.81 -4.72 28.76
N ASP A 334 13.21 -5.54 27.79
CA ASP A 334 14.53 -6.19 27.78
C ASP A 334 15.63 -5.15 27.58
N ILE A 335 15.40 -4.18 26.68
CA ILE A 335 16.35 -3.08 26.42
C ILE A 335 16.47 -2.15 27.63
N ALA A 336 15.38 -1.89 28.35
CA ALA A 336 15.40 -1.00 29.52
C ALA A 336 16.18 -1.56 30.73
N GLN A 337 16.53 -2.84 30.73
CA GLN A 337 17.29 -3.48 31.80
C GLN A 337 18.82 -3.37 31.62
N VAL A 338 19.29 -2.91 30.45
CA VAL A 338 20.70 -2.75 30.07
C VAL A 338 21.09 -1.29 30.16
#